data_AF-A0A2V5ZQ70-F1
#
_entry.id   AF-A0A2V5ZQ70-F1
#
_cell.length_a   1.000
_cell.length_b   1.000
_cell.length_c   1.000
_cell.angle_alpha   90.00
_cell.angle_beta   90.00
_cell.angle_gamma   90.00
#
_symmetry.space_group_name_H-M   'P 1'
#
loop_
_entity.id
_entity.type
_entity.pdbx_description
1 polymer ?
#
loop_
_entity_poly.entity_id
_entity_poly.type
_entity_poly.pdbx_seq_one_letter_code
_entity_poly.pdbx_strand_id
1 'polypeptide(L)' 'MRILSGIQPSGALHIGNYFGMMRPAVALQTEGEALYFVADYHALTSLRDP' A
#
# COMPACT_ATOMS: atom_id res chain seq x y z
N MET A 1 1.13 7.87 17.30
CA MET A 1 0.53 6.62 16.78
C MET A 1 1.56 5.94 15.87
N ARG A 2 1.62 4.60 15.80
CA ARG A 2 2.45 3.89 14.81
C ARG A 2 1.53 3.19 13.83
N ILE A 3 1.75 3.40 12.54
CA ILE A 3 0.90 2.92 11.45
C ILE A 3 1.79 2.09 10.52
N LEU A 4 1.35 0.88 10.20
CA LEU A 4 2.02 0.01 9.24
C LEU A 4 1.05 -0.29 8.11
N SER A 5 1.44 0.01 6.87
CA SER A 5 0.64 -0.23 5.67
C SER A 5 1.42 -1.06 4.66
N GLY A 6 0.88 -2.24 4.33
CA GLY A 6 1.40 -3.09 3.26
C GLY A 6 0.67 -2.80 1.94
N ILE A 7 1.44 -2.57 0.88
CA ILE A 7 0.91 -2.29 -0.46
C ILE A 7 1.12 -3.53 -1.31
N GLN A 8 0.02 -4.13 -1.79
CA GLN A 8 0.10 -5.26 -2.71
C GLN A 8 0.63 -4.79 -4.07
N PRO A 9 1.61 -5.49 -4.68
CA PRO A 9 2.05 -5.18 -6.04
C PRO A 9 1.04 -5.73 -7.05
N SER A 10 -0.07 -5.00 -7.26
CA SER A 10 -1.20 -5.43 -8.09
C SER A 10 -1.16 -4.89 -9.54
N GLY A 11 0.01 -4.53 -10.05
CA GLY A 11 0.17 -3.96 -11.39
C GLY A 11 -0.10 -2.45 -11.44
N ALA A 12 -0.78 -1.98 -12.50
CA ALA A 12 -0.97 -0.56 -12.75
C ALA A 12 -1.94 0.08 -11.73
N LEU A 13 -1.49 1.16 -11.12
CA LEU A 13 -2.29 1.96 -10.20
C LEU A 13 -3.35 2.75 -10.97
N HIS A 14 -4.55 2.83 -10.41
CA HIS A 14 -5.63 3.66 -10.91
C HIS A 14 -6.02 4.75 -9.90
N ILE A 15 -6.84 5.69 -10.33
CA ILE A 15 -7.23 6.87 -9.54
C ILE A 15 -7.90 6.53 -8.20
N GLY A 16 -8.54 5.36 -8.13
CA GLY A 16 -9.11 4.82 -6.89
C GLY A 16 -8.05 4.47 -5.84
N ASN A 17 -6.89 3.95 -6.25
CA ASN A 17 -5.78 3.69 -5.31
C ASN A 17 -5.24 5.01 -4.73
N TYR A 18 -5.18 6.06 -5.56
CA TYR A 18 -4.71 7.36 -5.11
C TYR A 18 -5.62 7.95 -4.03
N PHE A 19 -6.93 8.05 -4.31
CA PHE A 19 -7.86 8.64 -3.35
C PHE A 19 -8.18 7.75 -2.16
N GLY A 20 -8.21 6.43 -2.36
CA GLY A 20 -8.56 5.46 -1.32
C GLY A 20 -7.41 5.07 -0.40
N MET A 21 -6.16 5.08 -0.89
CA MET A 21 -5.01 4.63 -0.11
C MET A 21 -3.87 5.66 -0.07
N MET A 22 -3.38 6.15 -1.21
CA MET A 22 -2.12 6.94 -1.22
C MET A 22 -2.27 8.32 -0.58
N ARG A 23 -3.29 9.08 -0.96
CA ARG A 23 -3.54 10.42 -0.40
C ARG A 23 -3.76 10.37 1.13
N PRO A 24 -4.62 9.49 1.68
CA PRO A 24 -4.73 9.37 3.13
C PRO A 24 -3.46 8.81 3.77
N ALA A 25 -2.78 7.84 3.13
CA ALA A 25 -1.50 7.34 3.64
C ALA A 25 -0.48 8.47 3.82
N VAL A 26 -0.29 9.36 2.84
CA VAL A 26 0.63 10.50 2.96
C VAL A 26 0.20 11.45 4.08
N ALA A 27 -1.09 11.72 4.25
CA ALA A 27 -1.57 12.58 5.34
C ALA A 27 -1.21 12.02 6.72
N LEU A 28 -1.31 10.70 6.90
CA LEU A 28 -1.00 10.01 8.16
C LEU A 28 0.48 10.14 8.58
N GLN A 29 1.39 10.50 7.67
CA GLN A 29 2.79 10.78 8.02
C GLN A 29 2.93 11.98 8.97
N THR A 30 1.92 12.86 9.02
CA THR A 30 1.90 14.00 9.94
C THR A 30 1.32 13.67 11.31
N GLU A 31 0.68 12.51 11.46
CA GLU A 31 -0.04 12.10 12.68
C GLU A 31 0.77 11.11 13.55
N GLY A 32 1.93 10.67 13.07
CA GLY A 32 2.79 9.74 13.78
C GLY A 32 3.79 9.04 12.87
N GLU A 33 4.33 7.92 13.37
CA GLU A 33 5.27 7.12 12.60
C GLU A 33 4.49 6.22 11.63
N ALA A 34 4.60 6.52 10.34
CA ALA A 34 3.97 5.76 9.29
C ALA A 34 5.02 4.97 8.49
N LEU A 35 4.87 3.65 8.50
CA LEU A 35 5.75 2.68 7.85
C LEU A 35 5.01 2.06 6.68
N TYR A 36 5.62 2.09 5.49
CA TYR A 36 5.05 1.53 4.27
C TYR A 36 6.00 0.49 3.70
N PHE A 37 5.45 -0.62 3.22
CA PHE A 37 6.22 -1.64 2.54
C PHE A 37 5.43 -2.23 1.38
N VAL A 38 6.14 -2.78 0.41
CA VAL A 38 5.53 -3.59 -0.65
C VAL A 38 5.39 -5.01 -0.13
N ALA A 39 4.18 -5.55 -0.14
CA ALA A 39 3.90 -6.91 0.30
C ALA A 39 4.23 -7.93 -0.81
N ASP A 40 5.48 -7.96 -1.23
CA ASP A 40 6.00 -8.80 -2.32
C ASP A 40 5.80 -10.30 -2.07
N TYR A 41 6.04 -10.79 -0.85
CA TYR A 41 5.80 -12.20 -0.51
C TYR A 41 4.32 -12.58 -0.53
N HIS A 42 3.41 -11.64 -0.25
CA HIS A 42 1.97 -11.88 -0.38
C HIS A 42 1.55 -11.96 -1.86
N ALA A 43 2.34 -11.39 -2.76
CA ALA A 43 2.11 -11.55 -4.18
C ALA A 43 2.30 -13.02 -4.60
N LEU A 44 3.22 -13.78 -3.98
CA LEU A 44 3.47 -15.19 -4.32
C LEU A 44 2.25 -16.11 -4.11
N THR A 45 1.30 -15.72 -3.25
CA THR A 45 0.06 -16.48 -3.03
C THR A 45 -1.09 -16.04 -3.92
N SER A 46 -0.94 -14.89 -4.58
CA SER A 46 -1.98 -14.23 -5.38
C SER A 46 -1.66 -14.22 -6.88
N LEU A 47 -0.37 -14.28 -7.22
CA LEU A 47 0.16 -14.51 -8.56
C LEU A 47 -0.22 -15.93 -8.99
N ARG A 48 -1.36 -16.04 -9.66
CA ARG A 48 -1.56 -17.10 -10.66
C ARG A 48 -0.88 -16.58 -11.93
N ASP A 49 -0.04 -17.41 -12.55
CA ASP A 49 0.90 -17.08 -13.66
C ASP A 49 0.35 -16.13 -14.76
N PRO A 50 1.24 -15.40 -15.46
CA PRO A 50 0.97 -14.21 -16.27
C PRO A 50 0.09 -14.39 -17.51
#